data_AF-A0A8B9F4W7-F1
#
_entry.id   AF-A0A8B9F4W7-F1
#
_cell.length_a   1.000
_cell.length_b   1.000
_cell.length_c   1.000
_cell.angle_alpha   90.00
_cell.angle_beta   90.00
_cell.angle_gamma   90.00
#
_symmetry.space_group_name_H-M   'P 1'
#
loop_
_entity.id
_entity.type
_entity.pdbx_description
1 polymer ?
#
loop_
_entity_poly.entity_id
_entity_poly.type
_entity_poly.pdbx_seq_one_letter_code
_entity_poly.pdbx_strand_id
1 'polypeptide(L)'
;MDVSPAGHIPWVWSGVEGLEVVWAHRHAGIPIPLLLLQEFPFGIMSVNITRIVLQALREERLSRECNRRQQVIAVLNDLYAAAFLRLYRTWKGQHKTIADSCFLLKELELSTKRKPKQLLKSLEAFVSRGPTAEGPAPPSPPSPSSRELSFTGLCDLEDELWLV
;
A
#
# COMPACT_ATOMS: atom_id res chain seq x y z
N MET A 1 -22.85 -42.95 -23.65
CA MET A 1 -23.74 -41.98 -22.98
C MET A 1 -23.45 -42.13 -21.49
N ASP A 2 -22.95 -41.15 -20.75
CA ASP A 2 -22.67 -39.77 -21.08
C ASP A 2 -21.63 -39.23 -20.09
N VAL A 3 -21.00 -38.16 -20.53
CA VAL A 3 -19.78 -37.49 -20.13
C VAL A 3 -19.90 -36.77 -18.78
N SER A 4 -18.80 -36.77 -18.02
CA SER A 4 -18.58 -35.86 -16.89
C SER A 4 -18.61 -34.40 -17.34
N PRO A 5 -19.25 -33.47 -16.60
CA PRO A 5 -18.79 -32.10 -16.61
C PRO A 5 -18.13 -31.79 -15.28
N ALA A 6 -16.82 -31.54 -15.35
CA ALA A 6 -16.10 -30.72 -14.41
C ALA A 6 -16.97 -29.49 -14.07
N GLY A 7 -17.29 -29.34 -12.79
CA GLY A 7 -17.96 -28.15 -12.25
C GLY A 7 -17.03 -26.95 -12.46
N HIS A 8 -17.29 -26.22 -13.53
CA HIS A 8 -16.59 -25.03 -13.93
C HIS A 8 -16.91 -23.92 -12.92
N ILE A 9 -16.05 -23.75 -11.92
CA ILE A 9 -16.16 -22.60 -11.02
C ILE A 9 -15.55 -21.40 -11.77
N PRO A 10 -16.31 -20.32 -12.04
CA PRO A 10 -15.79 -19.15 -12.73
C PRO A 10 -14.95 -18.32 -11.76
N TRP A 11 -13.70 -18.72 -11.54
CA TRP A 11 -12.72 -17.86 -10.87
C TRP A 11 -12.25 -16.81 -11.87
N VAL A 12 -13.03 -15.74 -12.02
CA VAL A 12 -12.49 -14.50 -12.55
C VAL A 12 -11.45 -14.01 -11.55
N TRP A 13 -10.19 -14.19 -11.92
CA TRP A 13 -9.02 -13.69 -11.23
C TRP A 13 -9.16 -12.19 -10.97
N SER A 14 -9.35 -11.81 -9.71
CA SER A 14 -9.21 -10.42 -9.26
C SER A 14 -8.31 -10.42 -8.03
N GLY A 15 -7.03 -10.11 -8.29
CA GLY A 15 -5.89 -10.33 -7.40
C GLY A 15 -6.03 -9.77 -5.98
N VAL A 16 -6.09 -10.69 -5.02
CA VAL A 16 -5.85 -10.47 -3.59
C VAL A 16 -5.24 -11.72 -2.97
N GLU A 17 -4.13 -12.21 -3.52
CA GLU A 17 -3.46 -13.44 -3.05
C GLU A 17 -2.85 -13.31 -1.64
N GLY A 18 -2.80 -12.12 -1.05
CA GLY A 18 -2.30 -11.91 0.32
C GLY A 18 -3.33 -12.09 1.43
N LEU A 19 -4.63 -12.12 1.13
CA LEU A 19 -5.71 -12.25 2.13
C LEU A 19 -6.17 -13.69 2.35
N GLU A 20 -5.84 -14.60 1.44
CA GLU A 20 -6.19 -16.02 1.54
C GLU A 20 -5.49 -16.71 2.71
N VAL A 21 -4.26 -16.34 3.06
CA VAL A 21 -3.52 -16.94 4.19
C VAL A 21 -4.23 -16.63 5.53
N VAL A 22 -4.77 -15.42 5.66
CA VAL A 22 -5.49 -14.95 6.85
C VAL A 22 -6.89 -15.57 6.92
N TRP A 23 -7.56 -15.72 5.78
CA TRP A 23 -8.83 -16.42 5.66
C TRP A 23 -8.71 -17.92 5.93
N ALA A 24 -7.66 -18.58 5.43
CA ALA A 24 -7.37 -20.00 5.66
C ALA A 24 -7.14 -20.29 7.14
N HIS A 25 -6.48 -19.37 7.87
CA HIS A 25 -6.25 -19.51 9.31
C HIS A 25 -7.54 -19.42 10.15
N ARG A 26 -8.55 -18.67 9.67
CA ARG A 26 -9.87 -18.55 10.32
C ARG A 26 -10.66 -19.86 10.31
N HIS A 27 -10.42 -20.72 9.32
CA HIS A 27 -11.02 -22.05 9.23
C HIS A 27 -10.23 -23.13 10.01
N ALA A 28 -8.97 -22.85 10.37
CA ALA A 28 -8.10 -23.81 11.07
C ALA A 28 -8.15 -23.72 12.61
N GLY A 29 -8.89 -22.76 13.19
CA GLY A 29 -9.12 -22.69 14.64
C GLY A 29 -7.89 -22.34 15.50
N ILE A 30 -6.80 -21.86 14.89
CA ILE A 30 -5.57 -21.50 15.61
C ILE A 30 -5.69 -20.04 16.10
N PRO A 31 -5.63 -19.78 17.42
CA PRO A 31 -5.68 -18.43 17.95
C PRO A 31 -4.36 -17.71 17.63
N ILE A 32 -4.37 -16.87 16.60
CA ILE A 32 -3.32 -15.88 16.36
C ILE A 32 -3.30 -14.95 17.58
N PRO A 33 -2.16 -14.74 18.25
CA PRO A 33 -2.11 -13.84 19.40
C PRO A 33 -2.70 -12.49 19.02
N LEU A 34 -3.74 -12.05 19.74
CA LEU A 34 -4.50 -10.82 19.48
C LEU A 34 -3.62 -9.57 19.32
N LEU A 35 -2.39 -9.60 19.84
CA LEU A 35 -1.39 -8.54 19.73
C LEU A 35 -0.80 -8.36 18.33
N LEU A 36 -0.74 -9.40 17.48
CA LEU A 36 -0.20 -9.28 16.11
C LEU A 36 -1.26 -8.89 15.08
N LEU A 37 -2.55 -8.91 15.44
CA LEU A 37 -3.67 -8.60 14.55
C LEU A 37 -3.90 -7.10 14.33
N GLN A 38 -3.36 -6.25 15.22
CA GLN A 38 -3.48 -4.79 15.13
C GLN A 38 -2.27 -4.12 14.48
N GLU A 39 -1.19 -4.87 14.24
CA GLU A 39 -0.03 -4.34 13.53
C GLU A 39 -0.43 -3.97 12.10
N PHE A 40 0.04 -2.81 11.66
CA PHE A 40 -0.26 -2.33 10.32
C PHE A 40 0.55 -3.14 9.31
N PRO A 41 -0.08 -3.88 8.38
CA PRO A 41 0.64 -4.80 7.52
C PRO A 41 1.23 -4.03 6.33
N PHE A 42 2.38 -3.39 6.58
CA PHE A 42 3.02 -2.40 5.69
C PHE A 42 3.13 -2.85 4.23
N GLY A 43 3.72 -4.04 3.99
CA GLY A 43 4.00 -4.54 2.64
C GLY A 43 2.74 -4.80 1.82
N ILE A 44 1.82 -5.61 2.35
CA ILE A 44 0.58 -5.95 1.62
C ILE A 44 -0.30 -4.71 1.41
N MET A 45 -0.30 -3.75 2.34
CA MET A 45 -1.03 -2.49 2.17
C MET A 45 -0.38 -1.61 1.11
N SER A 46 0.96 -1.53 1.09
CA SER A 46 1.71 -0.80 0.07
C SER A 46 1.36 -1.29 -1.34
N VAL A 47 1.38 -2.60 -1.58
CA VAL A 47 1.03 -3.19 -2.89
C VAL A 47 -0.40 -2.85 -3.29
N ASN A 48 -1.35 -2.94 -2.36
CA ASN A 48 -2.74 -2.58 -2.61
C ASN A 48 -2.91 -1.08 -2.94
N ILE A 49 -2.19 -0.21 -2.23
CA ILE A 49 -2.21 1.24 -2.50
C ILE A 49 -1.61 1.54 -3.86
N THR A 50 -0.48 0.92 -4.22
CA THR A 50 0.13 1.06 -5.55
C THR A 50 -0.87 0.72 -6.65
N ARG A 51 -1.60 -0.41 -6.51
CA ARG A 51 -2.66 -0.78 -7.45
C ARG A 51 -3.75 0.29 -7.56
N ILE A 52 -4.26 0.80 -6.44
CA ILE A 52 -5.30 1.85 -6.41
C ILE A 52 -4.82 3.12 -7.12
N VAL A 53 -3.59 3.55 -6.85
CA VAL A 53 -2.99 4.76 -7.41
C VAL A 53 -2.79 4.64 -8.92
N LEU A 54 -2.25 3.50 -9.38
CA LEU A 54 -2.09 3.22 -10.81
C LEU A 54 -3.44 3.13 -11.55
N GLN A 55 -4.46 2.55 -10.91
CA GLN A 55 -5.82 2.56 -11.47
C GLN A 55 -6.38 3.98 -11.58
N ALA A 56 -6.20 4.83 -10.58
CA ALA A 56 -6.65 6.22 -10.64
C ALA A 56 -5.97 7.00 -11.77
N LEU A 57 -4.70 6.71 -12.07
CA LEU A 57 -4.01 7.26 -13.24
C LEU A 57 -4.60 6.73 -14.56
N ARG A 58 -4.77 5.41 -14.68
CA ARG A 58 -5.31 4.76 -15.88
C ARG A 58 -6.74 5.21 -16.19
N GLU A 59 -7.53 5.51 -15.16
CA GLU A 59 -8.88 6.08 -15.27
C GLU A 59 -8.86 7.62 -15.41
N GLU A 60 -7.71 8.23 -15.68
CA GLU A 60 -7.52 9.67 -15.93
C GLU A 60 -7.96 10.59 -14.79
N ARG A 61 -8.10 10.06 -13.56
CA ARG A 61 -8.55 10.82 -12.38
C ARG A 61 -7.54 11.87 -11.94
N LEU A 62 -6.29 11.74 -12.39
CA LEU A 62 -5.17 12.61 -12.04
C LEU A 62 -4.76 13.57 -13.16
N SER A 63 -5.36 13.47 -14.36
CA SER A 63 -4.91 14.24 -15.54
C SER A 63 -4.81 15.74 -15.27
N ARG A 64 -5.81 16.32 -14.59
CA ARG A 64 -5.79 17.73 -14.22
C ARG A 64 -4.63 18.10 -13.28
N GLU A 65 -4.26 17.21 -12.38
CA GLU A 65 -3.20 17.46 -11.40
C GLU A 65 -1.81 17.23 -12.02
N CYS A 66 -1.64 16.15 -12.79
CA CYS A 66 -0.45 15.89 -13.58
C CYS A 66 -0.16 17.06 -14.54
N ASN A 67 -1.16 17.55 -15.25
CA ASN A 67 -1.01 18.70 -16.17
C ASN A 67 -0.74 20.01 -15.42
N ARG A 68 -1.28 20.18 -14.21
CA ARG A 68 -1.01 21.37 -13.39
C ARG A 68 0.45 21.41 -12.91
N ARG A 69 1.00 20.26 -12.49
CA ARG A 69 2.37 20.15 -11.97
C ARG A 69 3.42 19.82 -13.04
N GLN A 70 3.00 19.43 -14.24
CA GLN A 70 3.86 18.92 -15.32
C GLN A 70 4.76 17.75 -14.88
N GLN A 71 4.28 16.94 -13.94
CA GLN A 71 5.05 15.84 -13.34
C GLN A 71 4.14 14.67 -12.99
N VAL A 72 4.15 13.62 -13.81
CA VAL A 72 3.29 12.44 -13.59
C VAL A 72 3.77 11.61 -12.40
N ILE A 73 5.08 11.31 -12.37
CA ILE A 73 5.69 10.45 -11.33
C ILE A 73 5.61 11.10 -9.95
N ALA A 74 5.87 12.40 -9.85
CA ALA A 74 5.74 13.12 -8.58
C ALA A 74 4.30 13.10 -8.06
N VAL A 75 3.31 13.36 -8.93
CA VAL A 75 1.88 13.32 -8.55
C VAL A 75 1.44 11.91 -8.11
N LEU A 76 1.95 10.87 -8.77
CA LEU A 76 1.70 9.47 -8.38
C LEU A 76 2.29 9.16 -7.00
N ASN A 77 3.55 9.55 -6.77
CA ASN A 77 4.23 9.32 -5.50
C ASN A 77 3.57 10.07 -4.35
N ASP A 78 3.17 11.33 -4.58
CA ASP A 78 2.43 12.11 -3.59
C ASP A 78 1.07 11.46 -3.29
N LEU A 79 0.37 10.96 -4.31
CA LEU A 79 -0.91 10.29 -4.11
C LEU A 79 -0.76 8.97 -3.35
N TYR A 80 0.27 8.20 -3.66
CA TYR A 80 0.66 7.00 -2.92
C TYR A 80 0.92 7.33 -1.45
N ALA A 81 1.77 8.32 -1.16
CA ALA A 81 2.08 8.74 0.20
C ALA A 81 0.83 9.25 0.94
N ALA A 82 -0.02 10.03 0.27
CA ALA A 82 -1.25 10.56 0.85
C ALA A 82 -2.26 9.44 1.18
N ALA A 83 -2.42 8.47 0.28
CA ALA A 83 -3.28 7.31 0.49
C ALA A 83 -2.75 6.42 1.63
N PHE A 84 -1.44 6.19 1.66
CA PHE A 84 -0.77 5.44 2.71
C PHE A 84 -0.94 6.10 4.09
N LEU A 85 -0.66 7.40 4.19
CA LEU A 85 -0.83 8.18 5.40
C LEU A 85 -2.26 8.12 5.92
N ARG A 86 -3.25 8.27 5.03
CA ARG A 86 -4.66 8.17 5.39
C ARG A 86 -5.00 6.78 5.93
N LEU A 87 -4.60 5.74 5.22
CA LEU A 87 -4.88 4.37 5.63
C LEU A 87 -4.27 4.04 6.98
N TYR A 88 -2.99 4.38 7.18
CA TYR A 88 -2.27 4.17 8.43
C TYR A 88 -2.93 4.92 9.62
N ARG A 89 -3.31 6.18 9.42
CA ARG A 89 -4.00 6.97 10.45
C ARG A 89 -5.35 6.39 10.82
N THR A 90 -6.15 5.98 9.84
CA THR A 90 -7.44 5.31 10.10
C THR A 90 -7.22 4.00 10.83
N TRP A 91 -6.19 3.24 10.43
CA TRP A 91 -5.86 1.97 11.05
C TRP A 91 -5.54 2.12 12.54
N LYS A 92 -4.59 3.00 12.87
CA LYS A 92 -4.19 3.26 14.25
C LYS A 92 -5.29 3.96 15.05
N GLY A 93 -5.92 5.00 14.50
CA GLY A 93 -6.93 5.79 15.19
C GLY A 93 -8.24 5.06 15.46
N GLN A 94 -8.56 4.01 14.70
CA GLN A 94 -9.77 3.20 14.89
C GLN A 94 -9.46 1.75 15.31
N HIS A 95 -8.21 1.48 15.74
CA HIS A 95 -7.82 0.16 16.23
C HIS A 95 -8.12 -1.00 15.26
N LYS A 96 -7.94 -0.75 13.96
CA LYS A 96 -8.30 -1.70 12.89
C LYS A 96 -7.40 -2.93 12.87
N THR A 97 -7.95 -3.99 12.29
CA THR A 97 -7.28 -5.28 12.12
C THR A 97 -7.24 -5.69 10.66
N ILE A 98 -6.51 -6.77 10.37
CA ILE A 98 -6.48 -7.38 9.03
C ILE A 98 -7.86 -7.75 8.50
N ALA A 99 -8.83 -8.07 9.37
CA ALA A 99 -10.20 -8.35 8.97
C ALA A 99 -10.93 -7.12 8.40
N ASP A 100 -10.53 -5.91 8.80
CA ASP A 100 -11.10 -4.65 8.31
C ASP A 100 -10.50 -4.18 6.98
N SER A 101 -9.38 -4.78 6.56
CA SER A 101 -8.58 -4.35 5.40
C SER A 101 -9.40 -4.19 4.12
N CYS A 102 -10.25 -5.16 3.79
CA CYS A 102 -11.07 -5.14 2.59
C CYS A 102 -11.99 -3.91 2.54
N PHE A 103 -12.57 -3.52 3.68
CA PHE A 103 -13.44 -2.36 3.77
C PHE A 103 -12.63 -1.06 3.65
N LEU A 104 -11.52 -0.96 4.38
CA LEU A 104 -10.63 0.21 4.34
C LEU A 104 -10.06 0.46 2.95
N LEU A 105 -9.66 -0.58 2.24
CA LEU A 105 -9.13 -0.47 0.88
C LEU A 105 -10.19 -0.01 -0.12
N LYS A 106 -11.45 -0.47 0.01
CA LYS A 106 -12.57 0.02 -0.81
C LYS A 106 -12.86 1.49 -0.56
N GLU A 107 -12.91 1.92 0.70
CA GLU A 107 -13.09 3.34 1.03
C GLU A 107 -11.93 4.20 0.52
N LEU A 108 -10.70 3.69 0.65
CA LEU A 108 -9.50 4.37 0.17
C LEU A 108 -9.53 4.52 -1.35
N GLU A 109 -9.89 3.47 -2.08
CA GLU A 109 -10.05 3.49 -3.54
C GLU A 109 -11.06 4.55 -3.98
N LEU A 110 -12.25 4.56 -3.38
CA LEU A 110 -13.29 5.56 -3.67
C LEU A 110 -12.79 6.98 -3.44
N SER A 111 -12.05 7.20 -2.35
CA SER A 111 -11.54 8.53 -2.02
C SER A 111 -10.43 9.00 -2.96
N THR A 112 -9.54 8.08 -3.35
CA THR A 112 -8.42 8.33 -4.26
C THR A 112 -8.95 8.68 -5.65
N LYS A 113 -9.97 7.95 -6.12
CA LYS A 113 -10.60 8.22 -7.41
C LYS A 113 -11.45 9.48 -7.39
N ARG A 114 -12.32 9.66 -6.40
CA ARG A 114 -13.29 10.78 -6.39
C ARG A 114 -12.67 12.12 -6.01
N LYS A 115 -11.72 12.15 -5.08
CA LYS A 115 -11.19 13.39 -4.49
C LYS A 115 -9.66 13.38 -4.36
N PRO A 116 -8.90 13.11 -5.44
CA PRO A 116 -7.44 13.02 -5.37
C PRO A 116 -6.80 14.34 -4.87
N LYS A 117 -7.35 15.48 -5.28
CA LYS A 117 -6.89 16.80 -4.82
C LYS A 117 -7.03 17.01 -3.31
N GLN A 118 -8.11 16.51 -2.71
CA GLN A 118 -8.31 16.63 -1.27
C GLN A 118 -7.28 15.79 -0.51
N LEU A 119 -6.96 14.61 -1.06
CA LEU A 119 -5.97 13.71 -0.48
C LEU A 119 -4.56 14.33 -0.55
N LEU A 120 -4.19 14.90 -1.69
CA LEU A 120 -2.92 15.63 -1.85
C LEU A 120 -2.80 16.83 -0.91
N LYS A 121 -3.87 17.64 -0.77
CA LYS A 121 -3.89 18.74 0.21
C LYS A 121 -3.71 18.26 1.65
N SER A 122 -4.30 17.11 2.00
CA SER A 122 -4.14 16.51 3.32
C SER A 122 -2.69 16.10 3.59
N LEU A 123 -1.98 15.60 2.58
CA LEU A 123 -0.56 15.30 2.67
C LEU A 123 0.28 16.57 2.83
N GLU A 124 0.04 17.59 1.99
CA GLU A 124 0.72 18.89 2.07
C GLU A 124 0.58 19.51 3.47
N ALA A 125 -0.62 19.48 4.05
CA ALA A 125 -0.88 19.96 5.40
C ALA A 125 -0.14 19.15 6.47
N PHE A 126 -0.01 17.82 6.30
CA PHE A 126 0.74 16.98 7.22
C PHE A 126 2.24 17.28 7.18
N VAL A 127 2.82 17.35 5.98
CA VAL A 127 4.25 17.63 5.80
C VAL A 127 4.59 19.03 6.35
N SER A 128 3.70 20.00 6.16
CA SER A 128 3.87 21.36 6.67
C SER A 128 3.82 21.46 8.20
N ARG A 129 3.23 20.48 8.91
CA ARG A 129 3.11 20.49 10.37
C ARG A 129 4.40 20.11 11.10
N GLY A 130 5.38 19.52 10.41
CA GLY A 130 6.65 19.08 11.01
C GLY A 130 6.50 17.95 12.04
N PRO A 131 7.60 17.28 12.43
CA PRO A 131 7.60 16.12 13.35
C PRO A 131 7.26 16.44 14.82
N THR A 132 6.88 17.67 15.17
CA THR A 132 6.77 18.12 16.57
C THR A 132 5.45 17.77 17.27
N ALA A 133 4.54 17.01 16.66
CA ALA A 133 3.14 17.00 17.10
C ALA A 133 2.52 15.64 17.47
N GLU A 134 3.29 14.55 17.57
CA GLU A 134 2.78 13.23 18.03
C GLU A 134 3.85 12.50 18.87
N GLY A 135 3.85 12.68 20.19
CA GLY A 135 4.47 11.79 21.21
C GLY A 135 6.02 11.66 21.25
N PRO A 136 6.60 11.13 22.35
CA PRO A 136 8.05 10.98 22.47
C PRO A 136 8.58 9.99 21.42
N ALA A 137 9.40 10.46 20.50
CA ALA A 137 10.15 9.60 19.61
C ALA A 137 11.12 8.72 20.43
N PRO A 138 11.22 7.40 20.19
CA PRO A 138 12.31 6.61 20.75
C PRO A 138 13.66 7.21 20.31
N PRO A 139 14.70 7.17 21.16
CA PRO A 139 15.99 7.76 20.85
C PRO A 139 16.54 7.12 19.58
N SER A 140 16.63 7.93 18.52
CA SER A 140 17.22 7.52 17.26
C SER A 140 18.73 7.37 17.47
N PRO A 141 19.35 6.24 17.09
CA PRO A 141 20.81 6.13 17.08
C PRO A 141 21.41 7.19 16.13
N PRO A 142 22.63 7.66 16.39
CA PRO A 142 23.26 8.71 15.60
C PRO A 142 23.29 8.32 14.12
N SER A 143 22.71 9.18 13.28
CA SER A 143 22.68 9.03 11.83
C SER A 143 24.11 8.86 11.30
N PRO A 144 24.46 7.75 10.62
CA PRO A 144 25.69 7.71 9.86
C PRO A 144 25.55 8.72 8.73
N SER A 145 26.46 9.68 8.71
CA SER A 145 26.66 10.66 7.65
C SER A 145 26.40 10.05 6.27
N SER A 146 25.48 10.67 5.52
CA SER A 146 25.29 10.60 4.06
C SER A 146 26.16 9.55 3.36
N ARG A 147 25.83 8.26 3.52
CA ARG A 147 26.30 7.24 2.60
C ARG A 147 25.28 7.20 1.48
N GLU A 148 25.72 7.66 0.32
CA GLU A 148 25.01 7.55 -0.94
C GLU A 148 24.59 6.08 -1.12
N LEU A 149 23.30 5.81 -0.96
CA LEU A 149 22.75 4.48 -1.17
C LEU A 149 22.77 4.22 -2.68
N SER A 150 23.86 3.64 -3.15
CA SER A 150 23.95 3.07 -4.51
C SER A 150 22.86 2.00 -4.64
N PHE A 151 21.77 2.34 -5.32
CA PHE A 151 20.77 1.38 -5.74
C PHE A 151 21.32 0.64 -6.95
N THR A 152 22.02 -0.47 -6.71
CA THR A 152 22.38 -1.42 -7.76
C THR A 152 21.11 -2.17 -8.14
N GLY A 153 20.67 -2.05 -9.40
CA GLY A 153 19.46 -2.69 -9.87
C GLY A 153 19.62 -4.21 -9.81
N LEU A 154 18.52 -4.93 -9.58
CA LEU A 154 18.51 -6.40 -9.57
C LEU A 154 18.97 -7.00 -10.93
N CYS A 155 18.95 -6.20 -12.00
CA CYS A 155 19.44 -6.55 -13.33
C CYS A 155 20.95 -6.34 -13.52
N ASP A 156 21.64 -5.65 -12.61
CA ASP A 156 23.08 -5.37 -12.72
C ASP A 156 23.95 -6.50 -12.12
N LEU A 157 23.34 -7.60 -11.66
CA LEU A 157 24.03 -8.71 -10.98
C LEU A 157 24.48 -9.85 -11.92
N GLU A 158 24.18 -9.80 -13.22
CA GLU A 158 24.35 -10.97 -14.10
C GLU A 158 25.74 -11.09 -14.77
N ASP A 159 26.66 -10.14 -14.58
CA ASP A 159 27.98 -10.19 -15.24
C ASP A 159 29.13 -10.76 -14.38
N GLU A 160 28.96 -10.97 -13.07
CA GLU A 160 30.05 -11.42 -12.16
C GLU A 160 29.99 -12.91 -11.72
N LEU A 161 29.39 -13.79 -12.53
CA LEU A 161 29.32 -15.23 -12.18
C LEU A 161 29.98 -16.18 -13.19
N TRP A 162 30.83 -15.69 -14.09
CA TRP A 162 31.56 -16.51 -15.07
C TRP A 162 33.10 -16.55 -14.89
N LEU A 163 33.61 -16.26 -13.70
CA LEU A 163 35.02 -16.53 -13.37
C LEU A 163 35.15 -17.27 -12.04
N VAL A 164 34.78 -18.55 -12.04
CA VAL A 164 35.36 -19.58 -11.17
C VAL A 164 35.61 -20.84 -11.97
#